data_AF-A0A226EIM5-F1
#
_entry.id   AF-A0A226EIM5-F1
#
_cell.length_a   1.000
_cell.length_b   1.000
_cell.length_c   1.000
_cell.angle_alpha   90.00
_cell.angle_beta   90.00
_cell.angle_gamma   90.00
#
_symmetry.space_group_name_H-M   'P 1'
#
loop_
_entity.id
_entity.type
_entity.pdbx_description
1 polymer ?
#
loop_
_entity_poly.entity_id
_entity_poly.type
_entity_poly.pdbx_seq_one_letter_code
_entity_poly.pdbx_strand_id
1 'polypeptide(L)'
;MMERRYSFGADNSYHYEEHRPILIENYRRSFLGRVRTLSNIQRLEWYFILFSFAIISIGFFFTVARMVSLNFRSDQFLVCILVVINLTFSTYYLVHGILQEQPFEILAYIFTTLIIAVFVTINFVSVDVDDYVLRVMRFMITIILSLPNIVLAVKIGRGYWQSGTFIFKTVGGDRRLQRICRIYLFGQSLLIFDMQAMLSCAIIVIQDGFSGMTNEQTYMFITGIIFAFIWLFVGYAAMRTENTPVTWVFAVISIVQPLYVIYLIVQFMELSPAALLTFGATL
;
A
#
# COMPACT_ATOMS: atom_id res chain seq x y z
N MET A 1 73.82 4.39 13.35
CA MET A 1 73.43 3.03 12.92
C MET A 1 71.97 2.83 13.28
N MET A 2 71.02 2.53 12.42
CA MET A 2 70.94 2.41 10.96
C MET A 2 69.42 2.44 10.69
N GLU A 3 68.98 3.23 9.72
CA GLU A 3 67.64 3.19 9.16
C GLU A 3 67.23 1.75 8.82
N ARG A 4 65.95 1.41 9.02
CA ARG A 4 65.33 0.37 8.18
C ARG A 4 63.95 0.82 7.69
N ARG A 5 63.93 1.00 6.38
CA ARG A 5 62.86 1.44 5.50
C ARG A 5 61.65 0.51 5.59
N TYR A 6 60.46 1.08 5.63
CA TYR A 6 59.23 0.42 5.20
C TYR A 6 59.03 0.68 3.72
N SER A 7 59.28 -0.34 2.90
CA SER A 7 58.69 -0.51 1.58
C SER A 7 58.95 -1.94 1.14
N PHE A 8 57.87 -2.70 0.92
CA PHE A 8 57.56 -3.44 -0.32
C PHE A 8 56.58 -4.57 0.00
N GLY A 9 55.50 -4.68 -0.76
CA GLY A 9 54.58 -5.82 -0.68
C GLY A 9 53.12 -5.48 -0.99
N ALA A 10 52.87 -4.90 -2.14
CA ALA A 10 51.57 -5.00 -2.80
C ALA A 10 51.39 -6.46 -3.25
N ASP A 11 50.71 -7.27 -2.44
CA ASP A 11 49.86 -8.37 -2.88
C ASP A 11 49.35 -9.07 -1.62
N ASN A 12 48.09 -8.86 -1.30
CA ASN A 12 47.29 -9.83 -0.56
C ASN A 12 45.85 -9.58 -0.95
N SER A 13 45.56 -10.01 -2.16
CA SER A 13 44.29 -10.59 -2.55
C SER A 13 43.76 -11.43 -1.38
N TYR A 14 42.86 -10.84 -0.60
CA TYR A 14 42.02 -11.60 0.30
C TYR A 14 41.15 -12.51 -0.57
N HIS A 15 41.66 -13.72 -0.79
CA HIS A 15 40.90 -14.89 -1.20
C HIS A 15 39.79 -15.10 -0.17
N TYR A 16 38.64 -14.46 -0.41
CA TYR A 16 37.36 -14.93 0.10
C TYR A 16 36.88 -16.07 -0.81
N GLU A 17 37.64 -17.16 -0.86
CA GLU A 17 37.13 -18.44 -1.33
C GLU A 17 36.92 -19.34 -0.13
N GLU A 18 35.87 -19.07 0.65
CA GLU A 18 35.32 -20.11 1.51
C GLU A 18 33.82 -19.90 1.71
N HIS A 19 33.06 -20.80 1.08
CA HIS A 19 31.64 -21.08 1.32
C HIS A 19 30.67 -19.92 1.10
N ARG A 20 30.39 -19.60 -0.17
CA ARG A 20 29.05 -19.09 -0.52
C ARG A 20 28.06 -20.21 -0.26
N PRO A 21 27.15 -20.10 0.73
CA PRO A 21 26.08 -21.08 0.83
C PRO A 21 25.27 -20.99 -0.47
N ILE A 22 24.99 -22.16 -1.04
CA ILE A 22 24.17 -22.43 -2.24
C ILE A 22 22.73 -21.81 -2.11
N LEU A 23 22.44 -21.13 -1.01
CA LEU A 23 21.17 -20.49 -0.66
C LEU A 23 21.05 -19.01 -1.08
N ILE A 24 22.13 -18.36 -1.55
CA ILE A 24 22.12 -16.93 -1.98
C ILE A 24 21.62 -16.77 -3.44
N GLU A 25 21.55 -17.86 -4.21
CA GLU A 25 21.30 -17.83 -5.67
C GLU A 25 19.87 -17.40 -6.08
N ASN A 26 18.94 -17.27 -5.12
CA ASN A 26 17.50 -17.14 -5.40
C ASN A 26 16.91 -15.74 -5.20
N TYR A 27 17.73 -14.69 -5.05
CA TYR A 27 17.25 -13.31 -4.92
C TYR A 27 17.91 -12.42 -5.98
N ARG A 28 17.08 -11.85 -6.88
CA ARG A 28 17.52 -10.92 -7.91
C ARG A 28 17.52 -9.49 -7.34
N ARG A 29 18.56 -8.71 -7.64
CA ARG A 29 18.53 -7.26 -7.39
C ARG A 29 17.65 -6.60 -8.44
N SER A 30 16.55 -6.01 -8.02
CA SER A 30 15.68 -5.17 -8.85
C SER A 30 15.77 -3.71 -8.39
N PHE A 31 15.25 -2.79 -9.21
CA PHE A 31 15.19 -1.36 -8.86
C PHE A 31 14.47 -1.12 -7.51
N LEU A 32 13.50 -1.99 -7.16
CA LEU A 32 12.75 -1.97 -5.90
C LEU A 32 13.43 -2.69 -4.71
N GLY A 33 14.64 -3.26 -4.87
CA GLY A 33 15.33 -3.99 -3.80
C GLY A 33 15.61 -5.45 -4.14
N ARG A 34 15.91 -6.27 -3.13
CA ARG A 34 16.12 -7.72 -3.30
C ARG A 34 14.75 -8.41 -3.42
N VAL A 35 14.52 -9.09 -4.54
CA VAL A 35 13.24 -9.75 -4.85
C VAL A 35 13.45 -11.25 -4.99
N ARG A 36 12.56 -12.06 -4.41
CA ARG A 36 12.61 -13.52 -4.50
C ARG A 36 12.33 -13.99 -5.93
N THR A 37 13.03 -15.02 -6.38
CA THR A 37 12.69 -15.70 -7.65
C THR A 37 11.34 -16.42 -7.54
N LEU A 38 10.46 -16.25 -8.54
CA LEU A 38 9.11 -16.84 -8.61
C LEU A 38 9.08 -18.37 -8.49
N SER A 39 10.18 -19.06 -8.78
CA SER A 39 10.29 -20.53 -8.71
C SER A 39 10.26 -21.09 -7.30
N ASN A 40 10.48 -20.28 -6.27
CA ASN A 40 10.55 -20.73 -4.89
C ASN A 40 9.20 -20.60 -4.15
N ILE A 41 8.15 -20.10 -4.80
CA ILE A 41 6.84 -19.85 -4.17
C ILE A 41 6.21 -21.16 -3.66
N GLN A 42 5.77 -21.17 -2.40
CA GLN A 42 5.12 -22.33 -1.78
C GLN A 42 3.73 -22.58 -2.36
N ARG A 43 3.22 -23.82 -2.30
CA ARG A 43 1.88 -24.16 -2.83
C ARG A 43 0.76 -23.30 -2.22
N LEU A 44 0.84 -22.99 -0.92
CA LEU A 44 -0.13 -22.12 -0.25
C LEU A 44 -0.08 -20.68 -0.74
N GLU A 45 1.11 -20.16 -1.03
CA GLU A 45 1.30 -18.83 -1.61
C GLU A 45 0.72 -18.79 -3.03
N TRP A 46 0.88 -19.86 -3.82
CA TRP A 46 0.26 -19.97 -5.14
C TRP A 46 -1.27 -19.94 -5.10
N TYR A 47 -1.88 -20.67 -4.15
CA TYR A 47 -3.34 -20.59 -3.96
C TYR A 47 -3.77 -19.17 -3.59
N PHE A 48 -3.01 -18.48 -2.74
CA PHE A 48 -3.30 -17.10 -2.35
C PHE A 48 -3.16 -16.11 -3.51
N ILE A 49 -2.12 -16.23 -4.34
CA ILE A 49 -1.95 -15.42 -5.55
C ILE A 49 -3.14 -15.62 -6.49
N LEU A 50 -3.45 -16.87 -6.81
CA LEU A 50 -4.51 -17.21 -7.75
C LEU A 50 -5.86 -16.66 -7.28
N PHE A 51 -6.18 -16.89 -6.00
CA PHE A 51 -7.44 -16.46 -5.43
C PHE A 51 -7.54 -14.93 -5.31
N SER A 52 -6.48 -14.27 -4.83
CA SER A 52 -6.43 -12.80 -4.74
C SER A 52 -6.49 -12.14 -6.12
N PHE A 53 -5.79 -12.68 -7.11
CA PHE A 53 -5.80 -12.17 -8.47
C PHE A 53 -7.18 -12.32 -9.13
N ALA A 54 -7.88 -13.44 -8.87
CA ALA A 54 -9.24 -13.63 -9.34
C ALA A 54 -10.20 -12.59 -8.70
N ILE A 55 -10.10 -12.36 -7.39
CA ILE A 55 -10.91 -11.34 -6.69
C ILE A 55 -10.67 -9.94 -7.26
N ILE A 56 -9.40 -9.57 -7.41
CA ILE A 56 -9.01 -8.26 -7.95
C ILE A 56 -9.53 -8.11 -9.38
N SER A 57 -9.34 -9.12 -10.23
CA SER A 57 -9.78 -9.10 -11.63
C SER A 57 -11.30 -8.98 -11.77
N ILE A 58 -12.05 -9.76 -10.97
CA ILE A 58 -13.51 -9.67 -10.91
C ILE A 58 -13.95 -8.31 -10.39
N GLY A 59 -13.30 -7.79 -9.35
CA GLY A 59 -13.55 -6.46 -8.80
C GLY A 59 -13.35 -5.35 -9.83
N PHE A 60 -12.25 -5.40 -10.59
CA PHE A 60 -12.00 -4.48 -11.71
C PHE A 60 -13.08 -4.60 -12.79
N PHE A 61 -13.41 -5.83 -13.22
CA PHE A 61 -14.41 -6.06 -14.25
C PHE A 61 -15.76 -5.45 -13.89
N PHE A 62 -16.30 -5.75 -12.70
CA PHE A 62 -17.59 -5.21 -12.27
C PHE A 62 -17.56 -3.68 -12.06
N THR A 63 -16.45 -3.15 -11.54
CA THR A 63 -16.32 -1.71 -11.28
C THR A 63 -16.21 -0.93 -12.59
N VAL A 64 -15.43 -1.42 -13.56
CA VAL A 64 -15.31 -0.80 -14.88
C VAL A 64 -16.62 -0.92 -15.67
N ALA A 65 -17.29 -2.07 -15.62
CA ALA A 65 -18.60 -2.24 -16.24
C ALA A 65 -19.61 -1.21 -15.72
N ARG A 66 -19.61 -0.94 -14.41
CA ARG A 66 -20.45 0.10 -13.80
C ARG A 66 -19.98 1.51 -14.15
N MET A 67 -18.67 1.76 -14.24
CA MET A 67 -18.16 3.08 -14.65
C MET A 67 -18.62 3.48 -16.05
N VAL A 68 -18.68 2.54 -16.98
CA VAL A 68 -19.07 2.81 -18.37
C VAL A 68 -20.56 3.17 -18.49
N SER A 69 -21.41 2.67 -17.60
CA SER A 69 -22.84 3.00 -17.58
C SER A 69 -23.17 4.27 -16.78
N LEU A 70 -22.20 4.83 -16.05
CA LEU A 70 -22.39 6.00 -15.19
C LEU A 70 -21.97 7.30 -15.88
N ASN A 71 -22.65 8.39 -15.52
CA ASN A 71 -22.23 9.73 -15.94
C ASN A 71 -20.99 10.18 -15.13
N PHE A 72 -20.02 10.81 -15.79
CA PHE A 72 -18.76 11.26 -15.21
C PHE A 72 -18.91 12.23 -14.02
N ARG A 73 -20.06 12.91 -13.92
CA ARG A 73 -20.36 13.86 -12.83
C ARG A 73 -21.21 13.26 -11.70
N SER A 74 -21.51 11.96 -11.74
CA SER A 74 -22.31 11.30 -10.70
C SER A 74 -21.45 10.90 -9.50
N ASP A 75 -21.99 11.01 -8.30
CA ASP A 75 -21.33 10.60 -7.05
C ASP A 75 -20.94 9.12 -7.08
N GLN A 76 -21.78 8.31 -7.73
CA GLN A 76 -21.53 6.88 -7.92
C GLN A 76 -20.31 6.60 -8.82
N PHE A 77 -20.00 7.48 -9.76
CA PHE A 77 -18.80 7.37 -10.59
C PHE A 77 -17.55 7.58 -9.73
N LEU A 78 -17.58 8.54 -8.80
CA LEU A 78 -16.49 8.79 -7.85
C LEU A 78 -16.27 7.62 -6.88
N VAL A 79 -17.36 7.00 -6.39
CA VAL A 79 -17.27 5.74 -5.62
C VAL A 79 -16.58 4.63 -6.42
N CYS A 80 -16.88 4.52 -7.72
CA CYS A 80 -16.19 3.55 -8.58
C CYS A 80 -14.70 3.88 -8.71
N ILE A 81 -14.31 5.16 -8.87
CA ILE A 81 -12.89 5.56 -8.92
C ILE A 81 -12.19 5.17 -7.63
N LEU A 82 -12.83 5.43 -6.49
CA LEU A 82 -12.31 5.07 -5.18
C LEU A 82 -12.02 3.56 -5.11
N VAL A 83 -12.96 2.72 -5.54
CA VAL A 83 -12.78 1.26 -5.57
C VAL A 83 -11.64 0.84 -6.52
N VAL A 84 -11.54 1.45 -7.70
CA VAL A 84 -10.44 1.19 -8.67
C VAL A 84 -9.07 1.52 -8.08
N ILE A 85 -8.95 2.65 -7.38
CA ILE A 85 -7.69 3.03 -6.72
C ILE A 85 -7.34 2.00 -5.64
N ASN A 86 -8.30 1.63 -4.79
CA ASN A 86 -8.06 0.64 -3.74
C ASN A 86 -7.72 -0.75 -4.32
N LEU A 87 -8.33 -1.16 -5.44
CA LEU A 87 -7.95 -2.39 -6.17
C LEU A 87 -6.52 -2.33 -6.73
N THR A 88 -6.09 -1.16 -7.19
CA THR A 88 -4.73 -0.93 -7.68
C THR A 88 -3.71 -1.07 -6.54
N PHE A 89 -3.96 -0.43 -5.39
CA PHE A 89 -3.12 -0.60 -4.19
C PHE A 89 -3.15 -2.05 -3.66
N SER A 90 -4.31 -2.71 -3.69
CA SER A 90 -4.44 -4.12 -3.34
C SER A 90 -3.54 -5.01 -4.21
N THR A 91 -3.47 -4.74 -5.51
CA THR A 91 -2.57 -5.45 -6.44
C THR A 91 -1.11 -5.20 -6.08
N TYR A 92 -0.75 -3.95 -5.77
CA TYR A 92 0.59 -3.59 -5.34
C TYR A 92 1.01 -4.38 -4.08
N TYR A 93 0.18 -4.37 -3.03
CA TYR A 93 0.46 -5.08 -1.78
C TYR A 93 0.54 -6.59 -1.95
N LEU A 94 -0.31 -7.17 -2.82
CA LEU A 94 -0.27 -8.60 -3.12
C LEU A 94 1.08 -8.99 -3.75
N VAL A 95 1.46 -8.29 -4.82
CA VAL A 95 2.69 -8.58 -5.56
C VAL A 95 3.91 -8.33 -4.69
N HIS A 96 3.99 -7.16 -4.05
CA HIS A 96 5.13 -6.77 -3.24
C HIS A 96 5.27 -7.62 -1.97
N GLY A 97 4.15 -7.86 -1.27
CA GLY A 97 4.12 -8.65 -0.05
C GLY A 97 4.58 -10.09 -0.24
N ILE A 98 4.21 -10.73 -1.35
CA ILE A 98 4.63 -12.10 -1.63
C ILE A 98 6.08 -12.14 -2.13
N LEU A 99 6.44 -11.24 -3.06
CA LEU A 99 7.77 -11.22 -3.67
C LEU A 99 8.89 -10.87 -2.69
N GLN A 100 8.58 -10.09 -1.65
CA GLN A 100 9.53 -9.68 -0.61
C GLN A 100 9.28 -10.41 0.73
N GLU A 101 8.35 -11.37 0.78
CA GLU A 101 7.93 -12.07 2.01
C GLU A 101 7.64 -11.09 3.17
N GLN A 102 7.03 -9.95 2.85
CA GLN A 102 6.84 -8.85 3.79
C GLN A 102 5.49 -8.95 4.51
N PRO A 103 5.47 -9.19 5.83
CA PRO A 103 4.22 -9.35 6.57
C PRO A 103 3.40 -8.05 6.63
N PHE A 104 4.06 -6.88 6.58
CA PHE A 104 3.38 -5.58 6.66
C PHE A 104 2.61 -5.24 5.38
N GLU A 105 3.14 -5.59 4.21
CA GLU A 105 2.43 -5.45 2.93
C GLU A 105 1.21 -6.37 2.88
N ILE A 106 1.32 -7.61 3.38
CA ILE A 106 0.17 -8.53 3.51
C ILE A 106 -0.88 -7.98 4.49
N LEU A 107 -0.45 -7.29 5.54
CA LEU A 107 -1.36 -6.62 6.46
C LEU A 107 -2.09 -5.44 5.78
N ALA A 108 -1.37 -4.60 5.03
CA ALA A 108 -1.94 -3.52 4.23
C ALA A 108 -2.93 -4.05 3.18
N TYR A 109 -2.64 -5.19 2.56
CA TYR A 109 -3.55 -5.91 1.68
C TYR A 109 -4.88 -6.29 2.38
N ILE A 110 -4.81 -6.83 3.60
CA ILE A 110 -6.00 -7.19 4.39
C ILE A 110 -6.84 -5.95 4.67
N PHE A 111 -6.23 -4.87 5.18
CA PHE A 111 -6.95 -3.63 5.45
C PHE A 111 -7.58 -3.04 4.19
N THR A 112 -6.86 -3.04 3.07
CA THR A 112 -7.37 -2.57 1.78
C THR A 112 -8.55 -3.40 1.30
N THR A 113 -8.49 -4.73 1.47
CA THR A 113 -9.60 -5.63 1.11
C THR A 113 -10.84 -5.35 1.97
N LEU A 114 -10.66 -5.09 3.26
CA LEU A 114 -11.75 -4.69 4.16
C LEU A 114 -12.36 -3.34 3.75
N ILE A 115 -11.52 -2.35 3.42
CA ILE A 115 -11.97 -1.04 2.93
C ILE A 115 -12.81 -1.20 1.66
N ILE A 116 -12.35 -2.00 0.69
CA ILE A 116 -13.12 -2.30 -0.54
C ILE A 116 -14.46 -2.95 -0.19
N ALA A 117 -14.48 -3.93 0.74
CA ALA A 117 -15.72 -4.58 1.16
C ALA A 117 -16.72 -3.58 1.77
N VAL A 118 -16.26 -2.62 2.58
CA VAL A 118 -17.09 -1.54 3.13
C VAL A 118 -17.68 -0.68 2.01
N PHE A 119 -16.86 -0.21 1.06
CA PHE A 119 -17.36 0.62 -0.04
C PHE A 119 -18.36 -0.11 -0.94
N VAL A 120 -18.13 -1.39 -1.23
CA VAL A 120 -19.06 -2.21 -2.00
C VAL A 120 -20.38 -2.40 -1.24
N THR A 121 -20.33 -2.51 0.10
CA THR A 121 -21.52 -2.58 0.96
C THR A 121 -22.31 -1.27 0.96
N ILE A 122 -21.63 -0.13 1.12
CA ILE A 122 -22.26 1.20 1.08
C ILE A 122 -22.97 1.40 -0.28
N ASN A 123 -22.31 1.04 -1.38
CA ASN A 123 -22.90 1.15 -2.71
C ASN A 123 -24.06 0.16 -2.97
N PHE A 124 -24.13 -0.95 -2.23
CA PHE A 124 -25.26 -1.86 -2.28
C PHE A 124 -26.49 -1.28 -1.57
N VAL A 125 -26.29 -0.61 -0.43
CA VAL A 125 -27.38 -0.01 0.37
C VAL A 125 -27.93 1.27 -0.28
N SER A 126 -27.14 1.99 -1.09
CA SER A 126 -27.59 3.23 -1.73
C SER A 126 -28.71 2.99 -2.77
N VAL A 127 -29.84 3.69 -2.64
CA VAL A 127 -31.18 3.35 -3.18
C VAL A 127 -31.41 3.69 -4.67
N ASP A 128 -30.39 4.06 -5.45
CA ASP A 128 -30.62 4.42 -6.86
C ASP A 128 -31.05 3.24 -7.75
N VAL A 129 -31.95 3.48 -8.70
CA VAL A 129 -32.87 2.45 -9.26
C VAL A 129 -32.31 1.65 -10.45
N ASP A 130 -31.23 2.07 -11.10
CA ASP A 130 -30.95 1.59 -12.47
C ASP A 130 -29.95 0.43 -12.65
N ASP A 131 -29.44 -0.24 -11.60
CA ASP A 131 -28.58 -1.43 -11.77
C ASP A 131 -28.57 -2.33 -10.53
N TYR A 132 -29.74 -2.83 -10.13
CA TYR A 132 -29.87 -3.71 -8.94
C TYR A 132 -29.05 -5.01 -9.08
N VAL A 133 -29.13 -5.68 -10.23
CA VAL A 133 -28.50 -6.99 -10.44
C VAL A 133 -26.97 -6.90 -10.38
N LEU A 134 -26.37 -5.92 -11.05
CA LEU A 134 -24.91 -5.75 -11.09
C LEU A 134 -24.35 -5.43 -9.69
N ARG A 135 -25.06 -4.62 -8.90
CA ARG A 135 -24.67 -4.28 -7.52
C ARG A 135 -24.74 -5.46 -6.58
N VAL A 136 -25.84 -6.23 -6.63
CA VAL A 136 -26.02 -7.45 -5.81
C VAL A 136 -24.95 -8.47 -6.15
N MET A 137 -24.72 -8.72 -7.45
CA MET A 137 -23.69 -9.64 -7.93
C MET A 137 -22.32 -9.25 -7.40
N ARG A 138 -21.92 -7.98 -7.57
CA ARG A 138 -20.63 -7.49 -7.08
C ARG A 138 -20.52 -7.64 -5.57
N PHE A 139 -21.55 -7.25 -4.81
CA PHE A 139 -21.56 -7.40 -3.36
C PHE A 139 -21.41 -8.85 -2.91
N MET A 140 -22.26 -9.76 -3.42
CA MET A 140 -22.23 -11.18 -3.05
C MET A 140 -20.88 -11.81 -3.39
N ILE A 141 -20.38 -11.59 -4.61
CA ILE A 141 -19.11 -12.17 -5.05
C ILE A 141 -17.95 -11.60 -4.24
N THR A 142 -17.88 -10.28 -4.02
CA THR A 142 -16.80 -9.67 -3.23
C THR A 142 -16.81 -10.15 -1.78
N ILE A 143 -17.96 -10.23 -1.11
CA ILE A 143 -18.03 -10.67 0.29
C ILE A 143 -17.70 -12.16 0.41
N ILE A 144 -18.30 -13.02 -0.43
CA ILE A 144 -18.08 -14.47 -0.37
C ILE A 144 -16.61 -14.81 -0.66
N LEU A 145 -15.96 -14.14 -1.61
CA LEU A 145 -14.57 -14.42 -1.94
C LEU A 145 -13.58 -13.70 -1.00
N SER A 146 -13.89 -12.50 -0.49
CA SER A 146 -12.95 -11.77 0.37
C SER A 146 -12.70 -12.45 1.71
N LEU A 147 -13.71 -13.04 2.34
CA LEU A 147 -13.58 -13.67 3.66
C LEU A 147 -12.57 -14.83 3.69
N PRO A 148 -12.66 -15.86 2.82
CA PRO A 148 -11.63 -16.91 2.74
C PRO A 148 -10.25 -16.35 2.40
N ASN A 149 -10.19 -15.30 1.56
CA ASN A 149 -8.93 -14.71 1.17
C ASN A 149 -8.22 -14.01 2.33
N ILE A 150 -8.96 -13.31 3.17
CA ILE A 150 -8.43 -12.69 4.39
C ILE A 150 -7.87 -13.76 5.34
N VAL A 151 -8.57 -14.88 5.52
CA VAL A 151 -8.08 -15.99 6.36
C VAL A 151 -6.75 -16.54 5.81
N LEU A 152 -6.66 -16.72 4.49
CA LEU A 152 -5.43 -17.19 3.84
C LEU A 152 -4.29 -16.16 3.96
N ALA A 153 -4.58 -14.88 3.75
CA ALA A 153 -3.64 -13.77 3.92
C ALA A 153 -3.10 -13.72 5.36
N VAL A 154 -3.95 -13.87 6.38
CA VAL A 154 -3.53 -13.91 7.79
C VAL A 154 -2.61 -15.10 8.05
N LYS A 155 -2.92 -16.28 7.51
CA LYS A 155 -2.08 -17.48 7.68
C LYS A 155 -0.70 -17.29 7.05
N ILE A 156 -0.63 -16.75 5.84
CA ILE A 156 0.63 -16.47 5.14
C ILE A 156 1.41 -15.36 5.86
N GLY A 157 0.75 -14.26 6.23
CA GLY A 157 1.37 -13.16 6.96
C GLY A 157 1.97 -13.58 8.30
N ARG A 158 1.29 -14.47 9.04
CA ARG A 158 1.85 -15.09 10.26
C ARG A 158 3.07 -15.95 9.96
N GLY A 159 3.05 -16.72 8.87
CA GLY A 159 4.21 -17.50 8.40
C GLY A 159 5.42 -16.62 8.07
N TYR A 160 5.19 -15.48 7.41
CA TYR A 160 6.25 -14.50 7.12
C TYR A 160 6.81 -13.86 8.39
N TRP A 161 5.94 -13.50 9.33
CA TRP A 161 6.35 -12.93 10.61
C TRP A 161 7.22 -13.87 11.44
N GLN A 162 6.85 -15.16 11.48
CA GLN A 162 7.56 -16.17 12.27
C GLN A 162 8.86 -16.62 11.60
N SER A 163 8.85 -16.84 10.29
CA SER A 163 10.04 -17.33 9.59
C SER A 163 11.13 -16.27 9.53
N GLY A 164 10.79 -14.98 9.36
CA GLY A 164 11.75 -13.88 9.32
C GLY A 164 12.85 -14.05 8.27
N THR A 165 12.65 -14.96 7.32
CA THR A 165 13.69 -15.50 6.44
C THR A 165 14.27 -14.41 5.55
N PHE A 166 13.42 -13.53 5.03
CA PHE A 166 13.84 -12.40 4.22
C PHE A 166 14.77 -11.43 4.97
N ILE A 167 14.41 -11.07 6.20
CA ILE A 167 15.21 -10.15 7.03
C ILE A 167 16.54 -10.82 7.37
N PHE A 168 16.51 -12.07 7.84
CA PHE A 168 17.72 -12.84 8.17
C PHE A 168 18.66 -12.97 6.97
N LYS A 169 18.15 -13.23 5.76
CA LYS A 169 18.97 -13.30 4.54
C LYS A 169 19.49 -11.94 4.08
N THR A 170 18.83 -10.85 4.44
CA THR A 170 19.22 -9.49 4.02
C THR A 170 20.34 -8.93 4.90
N VAL A 171 20.17 -9.01 6.21
CA VAL A 171 21.08 -8.40 7.20
C VAL A 171 21.91 -9.40 8.01
N GLY A 172 21.68 -10.71 7.86
CA GLY A 172 22.40 -11.75 8.60
C GLY A 172 21.85 -11.98 10.01
N GLY A 173 22.67 -12.57 10.88
CA GLY A 173 22.28 -13.00 12.22
C GLY A 173 22.23 -11.92 13.30
N ASP A 174 22.67 -10.70 13.01
CA ASP A 174 22.69 -9.61 14.01
C ASP A 174 21.26 -9.10 14.31
N ARG A 175 20.84 -9.28 15.56
CA ARG A 175 19.51 -8.89 16.06
C ARG A 175 19.27 -7.39 15.95
N ARG A 176 20.30 -6.54 16.09
CA ARG A 176 20.16 -5.08 16.00
C ARG A 176 19.82 -4.67 14.57
N LEU A 177 20.59 -5.17 13.61
CA LEU A 177 20.37 -4.92 12.19
C LEU A 177 19.03 -5.50 11.71
N GLN A 178 18.63 -6.68 12.17
CA GLN A 178 17.30 -7.25 11.89
C GLN A 178 16.16 -6.37 12.39
N ARG A 179 16.31 -5.78 13.59
CA ARG A 179 15.29 -4.85 14.14
C ARG A 179 15.20 -3.58 13.29
N ILE A 180 16.33 -2.97 12.94
CA ILE A 180 16.36 -1.75 12.13
C ILE A 180 15.75 -2.03 10.75
N CYS A 181 16.12 -3.13 10.11
CA CYS A 181 15.54 -3.55 8.82
C CYS A 181 14.03 -3.77 8.92
N ARG A 182 13.52 -4.36 10.01
CA ARG A 182 12.08 -4.52 10.22
C ARG A 182 11.36 -3.17 10.32
N ILE A 183 11.94 -2.20 11.04
CA ILE A 183 11.38 -0.85 11.16
C ILE A 183 11.40 -0.14 9.81
N TYR A 184 12.48 -0.28 9.05
CA TYR A 184 12.60 0.27 7.70
C TYR A 184 11.49 -0.26 6.78
N LEU A 185 11.30 -1.59 6.73
CA LEU A 185 10.27 -2.21 5.90
C LEU A 185 8.87 -1.81 6.35
N PHE A 186 8.63 -1.75 7.66
CA PHE A 186 7.36 -1.27 8.20
C PHE A 186 7.06 0.17 7.79
N GLY A 187 8.05 1.06 7.90
CA GLY A 187 7.93 2.46 7.49
C GLY A 187 7.62 2.59 6.00
N GLN A 188 8.29 1.80 5.15
CA GLN A 188 8.04 1.80 3.71
C GLN A 188 6.60 1.36 3.38
N SER A 189 6.12 0.28 3.99
CA SER A 189 4.72 -0.17 3.80
C SER A 189 3.72 0.87 4.30
N LEU A 190 4.01 1.51 5.45
CA LEU A 190 3.14 2.53 6.04
C LEU A 190 3.06 3.77 5.17
N LEU A 191 4.18 4.18 4.54
CA LEU A 191 4.23 5.32 3.62
C LEU A 191 3.27 5.16 2.43
N ILE A 192 3.20 3.95 1.86
CA ILE A 192 2.33 3.65 0.71
C ILE A 192 0.87 3.52 1.16
N PHE A 193 0.64 2.88 2.31
CA PHE A 193 -0.69 2.78 2.92
C PHE A 193 -1.28 4.16 3.25
N ASP A 194 -0.46 5.06 3.75
CA ASP A 194 -0.84 6.43 4.07
C ASP A 194 -1.17 7.23 2.80
N MET A 195 -0.41 7.05 1.70
CA MET A 195 -0.76 7.61 0.40
C MET A 195 -2.13 7.11 -0.10
N GLN A 196 -2.42 5.82 0.02
CA GLN A 196 -3.72 5.24 -0.34
C GLN A 196 -4.85 5.86 0.49
N ALA A 197 -4.66 6.01 1.80
CA ALA A 197 -5.65 6.60 2.70
C ALA A 197 -5.91 8.07 2.33
N MET A 198 -4.85 8.84 2.06
CA MET A 198 -4.94 10.24 1.64
C MET A 198 -5.67 10.40 0.30
N LEU A 199 -5.36 9.57 -0.70
CA LEU A 199 -6.07 9.58 -1.99
C LEU A 199 -7.54 9.18 -1.85
N SER A 200 -7.83 8.19 -1.01
CA SER A 200 -9.22 7.75 -0.75
C SER A 200 -10.02 8.86 -0.06
N CYS A 201 -9.43 9.52 0.95
CA CYS A 201 -10.03 10.67 1.63
C CYS A 201 -10.26 11.84 0.67
N ALA A 202 -9.29 12.14 -0.19
CA ALA A 202 -9.42 13.18 -1.19
C ALA A 202 -10.64 12.94 -2.09
N ILE A 203 -10.85 11.73 -2.59
CA ILE A 203 -11.99 11.40 -3.47
C ILE A 203 -13.33 11.52 -2.74
N ILE A 204 -13.40 11.13 -1.47
CA ILE A 204 -14.64 11.28 -0.68
C ILE A 204 -15.04 12.75 -0.56
N VAL A 205 -14.07 13.65 -0.35
CA VAL A 205 -14.34 15.09 -0.30
C VAL A 205 -14.86 15.62 -1.64
N ILE A 206 -14.36 15.10 -2.77
CA ILE A 206 -14.87 15.46 -4.11
C ILE A 206 -16.35 15.07 -4.26
N GLN A 207 -16.72 13.89 -3.76
CA GLN A 207 -18.04 13.30 -3.92
C GLN A 207 -19.15 14.20 -3.40
N ASP A 208 -18.98 14.78 -2.21
CA ASP A 208 -20.03 15.59 -1.58
C ASP A 208 -19.85 17.10 -1.85
N GLY A 209 -18.74 17.55 -2.47
CA GLY A 209 -18.27 18.93 -2.31
C GLY A 209 -18.06 19.80 -3.55
N PHE A 210 -17.91 19.25 -4.76
CA PHE A 210 -17.43 20.07 -5.89
C PHE A 210 -18.40 21.18 -6.35
N SER A 211 -19.71 21.04 -6.09
CA SER A 211 -20.72 22.06 -6.43
C SER A 211 -20.82 23.20 -5.41
N GLY A 212 -20.34 22.99 -4.18
CA GLY A 212 -20.36 23.97 -3.09
C GLY A 212 -19.00 24.59 -2.78
N MET A 213 -17.91 24.08 -3.35
CA MET A 213 -16.56 24.56 -3.08
C MET A 213 -16.24 25.87 -3.81
N THR A 214 -15.60 26.80 -3.10
CA THR A 214 -15.04 28.01 -3.72
C THR A 214 -13.84 27.66 -4.60
N ASN A 215 -13.52 28.54 -5.56
CA ASN A 215 -12.35 28.39 -6.42
C ASN A 215 -11.06 28.21 -5.60
N GLU A 216 -10.94 28.90 -4.46
CA GLU A 216 -9.81 28.81 -3.54
C GLU A 216 -9.66 27.42 -2.92
N GLN A 217 -10.77 26.84 -2.44
CA GLN A 217 -10.79 25.48 -1.87
C GLN A 217 -10.41 24.43 -2.93
N THR A 218 -10.81 24.65 -4.19
CA THR A 218 -10.45 23.77 -5.30
C THR A 218 -8.94 23.81 -5.59
N TYR A 219 -8.32 25.00 -5.60
CA TYR A 219 -6.86 25.12 -5.76
C TYR A 219 -6.10 24.49 -4.60
N MET A 220 -6.56 24.68 -3.36
CA MET A 220 -5.96 24.04 -2.18
C MET A 220 -6.05 22.52 -2.24
N PHE A 221 -7.16 21.98 -2.75
CA PHE A 221 -7.35 20.54 -2.93
C PHE A 221 -6.37 19.95 -3.97
N ILE A 222 -6.26 20.58 -5.14
CA ILE A 222 -5.36 20.12 -6.22
C ILE A 222 -3.90 20.17 -5.76
N THR A 223 -3.50 21.27 -5.10
CA THR A 223 -2.14 21.43 -4.57
C THR A 223 -1.84 20.40 -3.47
N GLY A 224 -2.82 20.04 -2.63
CA GLY A 224 -2.68 18.99 -1.64
C GLY A 224 -2.45 17.60 -2.22
N ILE A 225 -3.11 17.24 -3.34
CA ILE A 225 -2.83 15.97 -4.04
C ILE A 225 -1.40 15.95 -4.60
N ILE A 226 -0.97 17.05 -5.24
CA ILE A 226 0.40 17.15 -5.77
C ILE A 226 1.42 17.03 -4.63
N PHE A 227 1.15 17.70 -3.51
CA PHE A 227 1.97 17.61 -2.30
C PHE A 227 2.08 16.17 -1.78
N ALA A 228 0.98 15.39 -1.79
CA ALA A 228 0.98 13.98 -1.42
C ALA A 228 2.02 13.15 -2.20
N PHE A 229 2.05 13.33 -3.52
CA PHE A 229 2.98 12.63 -4.40
C PHE A 229 4.43 13.06 -4.16
N ILE A 230 4.67 14.35 -3.96
CA ILE A 230 5.99 14.88 -3.62
C ILE A 230 6.44 14.29 -2.27
N TRP A 231 5.57 14.29 -1.27
CA TRP A 231 5.85 13.75 0.06
C TRP A 231 6.19 12.26 0.00
N LEU A 232 5.43 11.47 -0.76
CA LEU A 232 5.71 10.05 -1.00
C LEU A 232 7.11 9.85 -1.61
N PHE A 233 7.45 10.64 -2.64
CA PHE A 233 8.75 10.51 -3.32
C PHE A 233 9.92 10.92 -2.41
N VAL A 234 9.77 12.03 -1.67
CA VAL A 234 10.77 12.49 -0.70
C VAL A 234 10.92 11.49 0.44
N GLY A 235 9.82 10.92 0.95
CA GLY A 235 9.84 9.88 1.97
C GLY A 235 10.54 8.60 1.50
N TYR A 236 10.22 8.15 0.29
CA TYR A 236 10.90 7.00 -0.33
C TYR A 236 12.40 7.26 -0.53
N ALA A 237 12.77 8.46 -1.00
CA ALA A 237 14.16 8.86 -1.15
C ALA A 237 14.90 8.97 0.20
N ALA A 238 14.25 9.53 1.22
CA ALA A 238 14.79 9.66 2.58
C ALA A 238 15.10 8.28 3.19
N MET A 239 14.19 7.32 3.01
CA MET A 239 14.39 5.94 3.45
C MET A 239 15.56 5.31 2.71
N ARG A 240 15.62 5.46 1.38
CA ARG A 240 16.63 4.77 0.55
C ARG A 240 18.04 5.35 0.66
N THR A 241 18.17 6.66 0.85
CA THR A 241 19.48 7.33 0.82
C THR A 241 20.20 7.34 2.17
N GLU A 242 19.52 6.92 3.25
CA GLU A 242 20.00 7.00 4.64
C GLU A 242 20.60 8.39 5.00
N ASN A 243 20.26 9.42 4.24
CA ASN A 243 20.89 10.72 4.32
C ASN A 243 20.19 11.57 5.38
N THR A 244 20.91 11.85 6.47
CA THR A 244 20.40 12.59 7.65
C THR A 244 19.65 13.89 7.29
N PRO A 245 20.18 14.82 6.47
CA PRO A 245 19.45 16.02 6.06
C PRO A 245 18.13 15.74 5.34
N VAL A 246 18.06 14.73 4.46
CA VAL A 246 16.83 14.40 3.72
C VAL A 246 15.79 13.83 4.67
N THR A 247 16.19 13.02 5.65
CA THR A 247 15.30 12.53 6.71
C THR A 247 14.76 13.66 7.57
N TRP A 248 15.57 14.65 7.93
CA TRP A 248 15.10 15.83 8.67
C TRP A 248 14.10 16.67 7.89
N VAL A 249 14.37 16.92 6.61
CA VAL A 249 13.44 17.61 5.71
C VAL A 249 12.12 16.83 5.64
N PHE A 250 12.19 15.52 5.43
CA PHE A 250 11.00 14.65 5.42
C PHE A 250 10.23 14.72 6.74
N ALA A 251 10.91 14.69 7.89
CA ALA A 251 10.27 14.75 9.21
C ALA A 251 9.49 16.05 9.41
N VAL A 252 10.06 17.19 9.00
CA VAL A 252 9.38 18.50 9.09
C VAL A 252 8.19 18.56 8.15
N ILE A 253 8.34 18.10 6.90
CA ILE A 253 7.25 18.10 5.92
C ILE A 253 6.13 17.14 6.34
N SER A 254 6.45 16.04 7.02
CA SER A 254 5.47 15.06 7.50
C SER A 254 4.49 15.61 8.53
N ILE A 255 4.76 16.77 9.15
CA ILE A 255 3.80 17.44 10.04
C ILE A 255 2.65 18.09 9.24
N VAL A 256 2.93 18.54 8.01
CA VAL A 256 1.95 19.22 7.15
C VAL A 256 0.87 18.25 6.66
N GLN A 257 1.24 16.99 6.44
CA GLN A 257 0.33 15.99 5.92
C GLN A 257 -0.87 15.67 6.84
N PRO A 258 -0.71 15.33 8.13
CA PRO A 258 -1.87 15.10 9.01
C PRO A 258 -2.71 16.38 9.17
N LEU A 259 -2.10 17.57 9.15
CA LEU A 259 -2.85 18.83 9.14
C LEU A 259 -3.75 18.96 7.91
N TYR A 260 -3.25 18.57 6.73
CA TYR A 260 -4.04 18.56 5.51
C TYR A 260 -5.17 17.51 5.56
N VAL A 261 -4.91 16.32 6.09
CA VAL A 261 -5.96 15.30 6.27
C VAL A 261 -7.03 15.79 7.24
N ILE A 262 -6.66 16.45 8.35
CA ILE A 262 -7.61 17.08 9.28
C ILE A 262 -8.44 18.15 8.55
N TYR A 263 -7.81 18.99 7.74
CA TYR A 263 -8.52 19.98 6.92
C TYR A 263 -9.55 19.32 5.99
N LEU A 264 -9.17 18.25 5.28
CA LEU A 264 -10.10 17.49 4.43
C LEU A 264 -11.28 16.91 5.21
N ILE A 265 -11.04 16.39 6.41
CA ILE A 265 -12.09 15.84 7.28
C ILE A 265 -13.03 16.95 7.77
N VAL A 266 -12.50 18.10 8.19
CA VAL A 266 -13.33 19.24 8.62
C VAL A 266 -14.17 19.76 7.47
N GLN A 267 -13.57 19.93 6.29
CA GLN A 267 -14.28 20.34 5.08
C GLN A 267 -15.40 19.35 4.73
N PHE A 268 -15.15 18.04 4.85
CA PHE A 268 -16.17 17.01 4.67
C PHE A 268 -17.32 17.17 5.68
N MET A 269 -17.01 17.42 6.96
CA MET A 269 -18.03 17.61 8.00
C MET A 269 -18.86 18.88 7.80
N GLU A 270 -18.25 19.97 7.34
CA GLU A 270 -18.93 21.25 7.11
C GLU A 270 -19.86 21.20 5.88
N LEU A 271 -19.47 20.49 4.82
CA LEU A 271 -20.29 20.37 3.61
C LEU A 271 -21.43 19.36 3.74
N SER A 272 -21.33 18.39 4.66
CA SER A 272 -22.34 17.33 4.82
C SER A 272 -22.73 17.08 6.29
N PRO A 273 -23.37 18.06 6.98
CA PRO A 273 -23.92 17.82 8.32
C PRO A 273 -25.02 16.73 8.31
N ALA A 274 -25.63 16.46 7.15
CA ALA A 274 -26.62 15.40 6.96
C ALA A 274 -26.01 13.98 6.90
N ALA A 275 -24.76 13.81 6.43
CA ALA A 275 -24.08 12.50 6.43
C ALA A 275 -23.78 11.98 7.85
N LEU A 276 -23.59 12.88 8.82
CA LEU A 276 -23.47 12.53 10.24
C LEU A 276 -24.78 12.01 10.85
N LEU A 277 -25.93 12.54 10.42
CA LEU A 277 -27.24 12.06 10.88
C LEU A 277 -27.58 10.69 10.29
N THR A 278 -27.15 10.37 9.06
CA THR A 278 -27.35 9.05 8.47
C THR A 278 -26.35 8.01 8.99
N PHE A 279 -25.09 8.36 9.26
CA PHE A 279 -24.14 7.48 9.96
C PHE A 279 -24.53 7.24 11.43
N GLY A 280 -25.11 8.22 12.11
CA GLY A 280 -25.63 8.06 13.47
C GLY A 280 -26.97 7.32 13.55
N ALA A 281 -27.77 7.32 12.47
CA ALA A 281 -29.08 6.64 12.44
C ALA A 281 -29.04 5.20 11.89
N THR A 282 -27.88 4.72 11.41
CA THR A 282 -27.70 3.36 10.88
C THR A 282 -26.79 2.47 11.75
N LEU A 283 -26.56 2.88 13.00
CA LEU A 283 -26.01 2.05 14.08
C LEU A 283 -27.10 1.64 15.08
#